data_AF-A0A2T7P9E8-F1
#
_entry.id   AF-A0A2T7P9E8-F1
#
_cell.length_a   1.000
_cell.length_b   1.000
_cell.length_c   1.000
_cell.angle_alpha   90.00
_cell.angle_beta   90.00
_cell.angle_gamma   90.00
#
_symmetry.space_group_name_H-M   'P 1'
#
loop_
_entity.id
_entity.type
_entity.pdbx_description
1 polymer ?
#
loop_
_entity_poly.entity_id
_entity_poly.type
_entity_poly.pdbx_seq_one_letter_code
_entity_poly.pdbx_strand_id
1 'polypeptide(L)'
;MRNDMGVSCDSCLKGNFRGRRYKCLICYDYDLCSTCYEAGATTTRHTTDHPVQCILTRSDFDMYYGGEALTAEQPQSFTCPYCCKMGFTDATLHEHVTAEHTDVSLEVVCPICASIPGGEPNHVTDDFASHLALEHRTPRDFISFQF
;
A
#
# COMPACT_ATOMS: atom_id res chain seq x y z
N MET A 1 -6.42 -22.51 -0.05
CA MET A 1 -6.64 -21.96 -1.41
C MET A 1 -7.15 -20.54 -1.25
N ARG A 2 -6.26 -19.55 -1.10
CA ARG A 2 -6.68 -18.14 -1.01
C ARG A 2 -6.42 -17.49 -2.35
N ASN A 3 -7.38 -16.69 -2.77
CA ASN A 3 -7.74 -16.51 -4.14
C ASN A 3 -7.47 -15.05 -4.52
N ASP A 4 -6.68 -14.81 -5.57
CA ASP A 4 -6.54 -13.49 -6.19
C ASP A 4 -7.81 -13.10 -7.00
N MET A 5 -8.93 -13.85 -6.88
CA MET A 5 -10.26 -13.49 -7.42
C MET A 5 -10.85 -12.27 -6.70
N GLY A 6 -10.21 -11.11 -6.84
CA GLY A 6 -10.74 -9.87 -6.29
C GLY A 6 -10.07 -8.61 -6.82
N VAL A 7 -8.91 -8.70 -7.46
CA VAL A 7 -8.21 -7.52 -8.00
C VAL A 7 -8.34 -7.48 -9.51
N SER A 8 -8.99 -6.43 -9.99
CA SER A 8 -9.07 -6.05 -11.40
C SER A 8 -8.48 -4.67 -11.61
N CYS A 9 -7.94 -4.44 -12.81
CA CYS A 9 -7.56 -3.09 -13.22
C CYS A 9 -8.81 -2.28 -13.54
N ASP A 10 -9.03 -1.15 -12.88
CA ASP A 10 -10.21 -0.29 -13.10
C ASP A 10 -10.19 0.43 -14.46
N SER A 11 -9.03 0.52 -15.11
CA SER A 11 -8.91 1.13 -16.43
C SER A 11 -9.24 0.16 -17.56
N CYS A 12 -8.69 -1.06 -17.54
CA CYS A 12 -8.84 -2.03 -18.64
C CYS A 12 -9.67 -3.27 -18.30
N LEU A 13 -10.21 -3.34 -17.07
CA LEU A 13 -11.03 -4.43 -16.54
C LEU A 13 -10.34 -5.80 -16.51
N LYS A 14 -9.03 -5.85 -16.78
CA LYS A 14 -8.25 -7.07 -16.70
C LYS A 14 -8.17 -7.52 -15.25
N GLY A 15 -8.78 -8.66 -14.94
CA GLY A 15 -8.61 -9.36 -13.67
C GLY A 15 -7.34 -10.20 -13.63
N ASN A 16 -6.88 -10.53 -12.42
CA ASN A 16 -5.80 -11.49 -12.17
C ASN A 16 -4.55 -11.25 -13.05
N PHE A 17 -4.18 -9.98 -13.23
CA PHE A 17 -2.99 -9.62 -13.97
C PHE A 17 -1.75 -9.96 -13.16
N ARG A 18 -0.68 -10.34 -13.87
CA ARG A 18 0.64 -10.56 -13.27
C ARG A 18 1.40 -9.23 -13.20
N GLY A 19 2.47 -9.20 -12.43
CA GLY A 19 3.35 -8.06 -12.27
C GLY A 19 3.03 -7.28 -11.01
N ARG A 20 3.03 -5.96 -11.18
CA ARG A 20 2.77 -4.97 -10.14
C ARG A 20 1.34 -4.47 -10.25
N ARG A 21 0.66 -4.45 -9.10
CA ARG A 21 -0.59 -3.74 -8.85
C ARG A 21 -0.25 -2.35 -8.34
N TYR A 22 -0.90 -1.34 -8.89
CA TYR A 22 -0.76 0.04 -8.47
C TYR A 22 -2.06 0.49 -7.83
N LYS A 23 -2.09 0.52 -6.51
CA LYS A 23 -3.26 0.94 -5.76
C LYS A 23 -3.24 2.45 -5.56
N CYS A 24 -4.28 3.15 -5.98
CA CYS A 24 -4.43 4.57 -5.69
C CYS A 24 -4.63 4.80 -4.18
N LEU A 25 -3.93 5.78 -3.63
CA LEU A 25 -4.02 6.14 -2.21
C LEU A 25 -5.03 7.24 -1.92
N ILE A 26 -5.71 7.74 -2.95
CA ILE A 26 -6.77 8.76 -2.86
C ILE A 26 -8.13 8.18 -3.26
N CYS A 27 -8.16 7.39 -4.34
CA CYS A 27 -9.41 6.82 -4.85
C CYS A 27 -9.77 5.56 -4.06
N TYR A 28 -11.01 5.49 -3.59
CA TYR A 28 -11.54 4.27 -3.00
C TYR A 28 -11.56 3.12 -4.02
N ASP A 29 -10.99 1.98 -3.64
CA ASP A 29 -10.98 0.73 -4.41
C ASP A 29 -10.56 0.90 -5.88
N TYR A 30 -9.50 1.67 -6.10
CA TYR A 30 -8.96 1.90 -7.45
C TYR A 30 -7.57 1.30 -7.63
N ASP A 31 -7.46 0.40 -8.59
CA ASP A 31 -6.28 -0.38 -8.89
C ASP A 31 -5.95 -0.35 -10.38
N LEU A 32 -4.67 -0.19 -10.68
CA LEU A 32 -4.14 -0.27 -12.03
C LEU A 32 -3.19 -1.45 -12.16
N CYS A 33 -3.25 -2.11 -13.32
CA CYS A 33 -2.17 -2.98 -13.75
C CYS A 33 -0.98 -2.15 -14.23
N SER A 34 0.20 -2.76 -14.31
CA SER A 34 1.43 -2.05 -14.73
C SER A 34 1.28 -1.34 -16.07
N THR A 35 0.61 -1.96 -17.05
CA THR A 35 0.39 -1.36 -18.37
C THR A 35 -0.46 -0.08 -18.31
N CYS A 36 -1.54 -0.08 -17.53
CA CYS A 36 -2.41 1.09 -17.42
C CYS A 36 -1.75 2.21 -16.60
N TYR A 37 -0.99 1.85 -15.56
CA TYR A 37 -0.21 2.82 -14.80
C TYR A 37 0.85 3.49 -15.68
N GLU A 38 1.66 2.71 -16.40
CA GLU A 38 2.72 3.21 -17.29
C GLU A 38 2.19 4.01 -18.48
N ALA A 39 0.98 3.68 -18.97
CA ALA A 39 0.30 4.43 -20.01
C ALA A 39 -0.34 5.75 -19.51
N GLY A 40 -0.30 6.03 -18.20
CA GLY A 40 -0.92 7.22 -17.63
C GLY A 40 -2.45 7.19 -17.71
N ALA A 41 -3.07 6.04 -17.44
CA ALA A 41 -4.52 5.90 -17.50
C ALA A 41 -5.22 6.84 -16.50
N THR A 42 -6.22 7.57 -16.98
CA THR A 42 -7.05 8.48 -16.17
C THR A 42 -8.53 8.11 -16.27
N THR A 43 -9.30 8.42 -15.23
CA THR A 43 -10.77 8.29 -15.23
C THR A 43 -11.41 9.53 -14.61
N THR A 44 -12.73 9.54 -14.47
CA THR A 44 -13.44 10.64 -13.78
C THR A 44 -13.03 10.79 -12.32
N ARG A 45 -12.54 9.73 -11.67
CA ARG A 45 -12.16 9.72 -10.24
C ARG A 45 -10.66 9.65 -10.00
N HIS A 46 -9.85 9.34 -11.02
CA HIS A 46 -8.42 9.10 -10.89
C HIS A 46 -7.62 9.89 -11.94
N THR A 47 -6.56 10.57 -11.50
CA THR A 47 -5.57 11.21 -12.35
C THR A 47 -4.18 10.64 -12.07
N THR A 48 -3.22 10.89 -12.97
CA THR A 48 -1.83 10.46 -12.81
C THR A 48 -1.09 11.15 -11.66
N ASP A 49 -1.65 12.23 -11.11
CA ASP A 49 -1.06 12.95 -9.98
C ASP A 49 -1.42 12.34 -8.62
N HIS A 50 -2.40 11.42 -8.59
CA HIS A 50 -2.75 10.73 -7.36
C HIS A 50 -1.61 9.78 -6.93
N PRO A 51 -1.17 9.81 -5.67
CA PRO A 51 -0.20 8.87 -5.15
C PRO A 51 -0.70 7.44 -5.27
N VAL A 52 0.18 6.53 -5.64
CA VAL A 52 -0.12 5.10 -5.74
C VAL A 52 0.87 4.28 -4.93
N GLN A 53 0.39 3.21 -4.30
CA GLN A 53 1.23 2.18 -3.72
C GLN A 53 1.46 1.06 -4.74
N CYS A 54 2.72 0.78 -5.03
CA CYS A 54 3.12 -0.39 -5.81
C CYS A 54 3.09 -1.63 -4.90
N ILE A 55 2.31 -2.63 -5.30
CA ILE A 55 2.10 -3.89 -4.58
C ILE A 55 2.42 -5.03 -5.54
N LEU A 56 3.29 -5.95 -5.13
CA LEU A 56 3.57 -7.14 -5.93
C LEU A 56 2.33 -8.04 -5.91
N THR A 57 1.90 -8.50 -7.08
CA THR A 57 0.78 -9.45 -7.15
C THR A 57 1.18 -10.76 -6.49
N ARG A 58 0.23 -11.46 -5.87
CA ARG A 58 0.53 -12.71 -5.16
C ARG A 58 1.12 -13.76 -6.10
N SER A 59 0.60 -13.89 -7.32
CA SER A 59 1.17 -14.80 -8.32
C SER A 59 2.67 -14.60 -8.55
N ASP A 60 3.14 -13.34 -8.53
CA ASP A 60 4.57 -13.05 -8.69
C ASP A 60 5.32 -13.10 -7.37
N PHE A 61 4.67 -12.76 -6.26
CA PHE A 61 5.23 -12.97 -4.93
C PHE A 61 5.54 -14.46 -4.68
N ASP A 62 4.58 -15.34 -4.97
CA ASP A 62 4.74 -16.79 -4.87
C ASP A 62 5.85 -17.29 -5.79
N MET A 63 6.01 -16.68 -6.98
CA MET A 63 7.05 -17.04 -7.94
C MET A 63 8.46 -16.62 -7.48
N TYR A 64 8.62 -15.41 -6.93
CA TYR A 64 9.93 -14.89 -6.52
C TYR A 64 10.36 -15.34 -5.12
N TYR A 65 9.41 -15.52 -4.21
CA TYR A 65 9.65 -15.81 -2.80
C TYR A 65 9.14 -17.19 -2.37
N GLY A 66 8.77 -18.07 -3.31
CA GLY A 66 8.40 -19.45 -3.02
C GLY A 66 7.14 -19.61 -2.16
N GLY A 67 6.33 -18.56 -2.02
CA GLY A 67 5.15 -18.54 -1.16
C GLY A 67 5.46 -18.44 0.35
N GLU A 68 6.70 -18.10 0.73
CA GLU A 68 7.02 -17.75 2.12
C GLU A 68 6.23 -16.50 2.53
N ALA A 69 5.70 -16.46 3.75
CA ALA A 69 4.90 -15.33 4.19
C ALA A 69 5.73 -14.02 4.16
N LEU A 70 5.06 -12.88 3.88
CA LEU A 70 5.65 -11.56 4.07
C LEU A 70 6.09 -11.43 5.53
N THR A 71 7.40 -11.47 5.78
CA THR A 71 7.97 -11.19 7.10
C THR A 71 8.20 -9.70 7.25
N ALA A 72 8.30 -9.22 8.49
CA ALA A 72 8.62 -7.82 8.79
C ALA A 72 9.97 -7.36 8.23
N GLU A 73 10.85 -8.29 7.82
CA GLU A 73 12.19 -8.02 7.30
C GLU A 73 12.24 -7.79 5.78
N GLN A 74 11.11 -7.97 5.08
CA GLN A 74 11.10 -7.72 3.64
C GLN A 74 11.28 -6.24 3.31
N PRO A 75 11.92 -5.88 2.19
CA PRO A 75 12.14 -4.49 1.81
C PRO A 75 10.79 -3.75 1.68
N GLN A 76 10.55 -2.82 2.60
CA GLN A 76 9.38 -1.94 2.58
C GLN A 76 9.71 -0.68 1.78
N SER A 77 8.79 -0.27 0.92
CA SER A 77 8.85 1.00 0.22
C SER A 77 7.44 1.56 0.08
N PHE A 78 6.92 2.08 1.18
CA PHE A 78 5.64 2.74 1.22
C PHE A 78 5.71 4.12 0.58
N THR A 79 4.59 4.50 -0.03
CA THR A 79 4.39 5.80 -0.67
C THR A 79 3.56 6.68 0.26
N CYS A 80 4.02 7.91 0.52
CA CYS A 80 3.23 8.88 1.26
C CYS A 80 2.01 9.30 0.44
N PRO A 81 0.79 9.18 0.98
CA PRO A 81 -0.44 9.54 0.26
C PRO A 81 -0.66 11.05 0.13
N TYR A 82 0.16 11.88 0.79
CA TYR A 82 0.05 13.34 0.71
C TYR A 82 1.02 13.97 -0.30
N CYS A 83 2.20 13.39 -0.50
CA CYS A 83 3.26 13.99 -1.31
C CYS A 83 3.89 13.06 -2.35
N CYS A 84 3.37 11.83 -2.49
CA CYS A 84 3.86 10.81 -3.43
C CYS A 84 5.32 10.35 -3.22
N LYS A 85 5.99 10.81 -2.16
CA LYS A 85 7.36 10.37 -1.84
C LYS A 85 7.35 8.90 -1.45
N MET A 86 8.29 8.13 -1.99
CA MET A 86 8.43 6.69 -1.77
C MET A 86 9.70 6.35 -0.98
N GLY A 87 9.85 5.07 -0.63
CA GLY A 87 11.02 4.55 0.07
C GLY A 87 10.90 4.57 1.59
N PHE A 88 9.69 4.66 2.12
CA PHE A 88 9.46 4.64 3.55
C PHE A 88 9.22 3.22 4.07
N THR A 89 9.76 2.93 5.24
CA THR A 89 9.29 1.87 6.14
C THR A 89 8.05 2.34 6.90
N ASP A 90 7.39 1.43 7.62
CA ASP A 90 6.33 1.74 8.58
C ASP A 90 6.68 2.93 9.51
N ALA A 91 7.84 2.85 10.18
CA ALA A 91 8.27 3.84 11.17
C ALA A 91 8.63 5.18 10.51
N THR A 92 9.36 5.14 9.39
CA THR A 92 9.81 6.37 8.72
C THR A 92 8.66 7.07 7.98
N LEU A 93 7.61 6.36 7.57
CA LEU A 93 6.40 6.96 7.03
C LEU A 93 5.66 7.76 8.11
N HIS A 94 5.50 7.20 9.31
CA HIS A 94 4.90 7.91 10.43
C HIS A 94 5.70 9.16 10.82
N GLU A 95 7.02 9.06 10.94
CA GLU A 95 7.90 10.22 11.19
C GLU A 95 7.76 11.29 10.10
N HIS A 96 7.71 10.89 8.83
CA HIS A 96 7.52 11.82 7.72
C HIS A 96 6.16 12.54 7.78
N VAL A 97 5.07 11.80 8.00
CA VAL A 97 3.72 12.35 8.04
C VAL A 97 3.56 13.34 9.20
N THR A 98 4.06 12.97 10.38
CA THR A 98 3.96 13.82 11.57
C THR A 98 4.86 15.06 11.51
N ALA A 99 5.96 15.03 10.75
CA ALA A 99 6.85 16.19 10.60
C ALA A 99 6.40 17.16 9.50
N GLU A 100 5.91 16.63 8.36
CA GLU A 100 5.70 17.43 7.14
C GLU A 100 4.21 17.71 6.83
N HIS A 101 3.27 16.99 7.47
CA HIS A 101 1.83 17.02 7.13
C HIS A 101 0.93 17.14 8.37
N THR A 102 1.20 18.08 9.26
CA THR A 102 0.52 18.21 10.57
C THR A 102 -0.93 18.74 10.53
N ASP A 103 -1.37 19.33 9.41
CA ASP A 103 -2.67 20.00 9.29
C ASP A 103 -3.38 19.64 7.96
N VAL A 104 -3.23 18.39 7.54
CA VAL A 104 -3.82 17.87 6.30
C VAL A 104 -5.00 16.98 6.67
N SER A 105 -6.23 17.44 6.40
CA SER A 105 -7.47 16.67 6.63
C SER A 105 -7.96 15.95 5.37
N LEU A 106 -7.04 15.47 4.54
CA LEU A 106 -7.38 14.75 3.31
C LEU A 106 -7.59 13.27 3.63
N GLU A 107 -8.75 12.73 3.24
CA GLU A 107 -9.03 11.29 3.29
C GLU A 107 -8.10 10.52 2.35
N VAL A 108 -7.38 9.55 2.91
CA VAL A 108 -6.40 8.75 2.18
C VAL A 108 -6.52 7.27 2.52
N VAL A 109 -6.16 6.42 1.57
CA VAL A 109 -6.03 4.98 1.81
C VAL A 109 -4.67 4.70 2.44
N CYS A 110 -4.64 3.90 3.51
CA CYS A 110 -3.39 3.53 4.16
C CYS A 110 -2.55 2.58 3.25
N PRO A 111 -1.33 2.97 2.84
CA PRO A 111 -0.46 2.13 2.00
C PRO A 111 0.02 0.87 2.71
N ILE A 112 0.07 0.88 4.06
CA ILE A 112 0.48 -0.28 4.86
C ILE A 112 -0.63 -1.32 4.88
N CYS A 113 -1.86 -0.94 5.26
CA CYS A 113 -3.04 -1.82 5.21
C CYS A 113 -3.25 -2.44 3.82
N ALA A 114 -3.05 -1.64 2.77
CA ALA A 114 -3.14 -2.09 1.38
C ALA A 114 -2.14 -3.18 1.00
N SER A 115 -0.96 -3.20 1.64
CA SER A 115 0.17 -4.05 1.24
C SER A 115 0.32 -5.31 2.08
N ILE A 116 -0.18 -5.33 3.32
CA ILE A 116 0.02 -6.48 4.23
C ILE A 116 -0.99 -7.61 4.00
N PRO A 117 -0.59 -8.89 4.16
CA PRO A 117 -1.53 -10.01 4.08
C PRO A 117 -2.54 -9.96 5.22
N GLY A 118 -3.83 -9.93 4.89
CA GLY A 118 -4.91 -9.87 5.88
C GLY A 118 -5.24 -8.47 6.40
N GLY A 119 -4.53 -7.43 5.93
CA GLY A 119 -4.98 -6.05 6.10
C GLY A 119 -6.26 -5.76 5.30
N GLU A 120 -6.95 -4.69 5.66
CA GLU A 120 -8.09 -4.17 4.90
C GLU A 120 -7.56 -3.29 3.76
N PRO A 121 -7.63 -3.72 2.49
CA PRO A 121 -6.90 -3.05 1.44
C PRO A 121 -7.37 -1.63 1.13
N ASN A 122 -8.63 -1.33 1.44
CA ASN A 122 -9.29 -0.06 1.13
C ASN A 122 -9.41 0.85 2.35
N HIS A 123 -8.54 0.70 3.35
CA HIS A 123 -8.72 1.36 4.63
C HIS A 123 -8.52 2.87 4.49
N VAL A 124 -9.62 3.62 4.49
CA VAL A 124 -9.63 5.08 4.38
C VAL A 124 -9.57 5.68 5.78
N THR A 125 -8.74 6.70 5.94
CA THR A 125 -8.63 7.50 7.16
C THR A 125 -8.45 8.98 6.82
N ASP A 126 -9.07 9.85 7.61
CA ASP A 126 -8.96 11.30 7.58
C ASP A 126 -7.90 11.83 8.56
N ASP A 127 -7.44 11.01 9.52
CA ASP A 127 -6.32 11.26 10.42
C ASP A 127 -5.25 10.17 10.27
N PHE A 128 -4.50 10.27 9.17
CA PHE A 128 -3.50 9.27 8.80
C PHE A 128 -2.35 9.18 9.83
N ALA A 129 -1.96 10.30 10.44
CA ALA A 129 -0.91 10.32 11.45
C ALA A 129 -1.31 9.50 12.69
N SER A 130 -2.50 9.74 13.22
CA SER A 130 -3.01 8.99 14.37
C SER A 130 -3.24 7.52 14.04
N HIS A 131 -3.77 7.21 12.84
CA HIS A 131 -3.93 5.83 12.37
C HIS A 131 -2.60 5.07 12.37
N LEU A 132 -1.54 5.65 11.80
CA LEU A 132 -0.21 5.04 11.80
C LEU A 132 0.32 4.81 13.22
N ALA A 133 0.08 5.74 14.14
CA ALA A 133 0.54 5.66 15.52
C ALA A 133 -0.15 4.54 16.33
N LEU A 134 -1.42 4.25 16.04
CA LEU A 134 -2.22 3.25 16.76
C LEU A 134 -2.09 1.85 16.16
N GLU A 135 -2.13 1.74 14.84
CA GLU A 135 -2.27 0.45 14.15
C GLU A 135 -0.94 -0.08 13.57
N HIS A 136 0.05 0.80 13.38
CA HIS A 136 1.30 0.47 12.68
C HIS A 136 2.57 0.84 13.45
N ARG A 137 2.45 1.25 14.71
CA ARG A 137 3.60 1.45 15.58
C ARG A 137 4.17 0.11 15.99
N THR A 138 5.28 -0.28 15.38
CA THR A 138 6.07 -1.45 15.81
C THR A 138 6.56 -1.22 17.25
N PRO A 139 6.30 -2.14 18.20
CA PRO A 139 7.01 -2.14 19.46
C PRO A 139 8.48 -2.42 19.16
N ARG A 140 9.37 -1.50 19.52
CA ARG A 140 10.78 -1.86 19.73
C ARG A 140 10.78 -2.93 20.83
N ASP A 141 11.43 -4.06 20.55
CA ASP A 141 11.80 -5.12 21.50
C ASP A 141 10.70 -6.12 21.92
N PHE A 142 10.64 -7.25 21.22
CA PHE A 142 10.56 -8.53 21.92
C PHE A 142 11.97 -9.11 22.02
N ILE A 143 12.69 -8.72 23.08
CA ILE A 143 13.73 -9.55 23.66
C ILE A 143 13.04 -10.86 24.06
N SER A 144 13.19 -11.92 23.27
CA SER A 144 12.96 -13.27 23.77
C SER A 144 14.17 -13.66 24.62
N PHE A 145 14.11 -13.33 25.92
CA PHE A 145 14.86 -14.07 26.93
C PHE A 145 14.35 -15.50 26.88
N GLN A 146 15.23 -16.42 26.50
CA GLN A 146 14.98 -17.84 26.61
C GLN A 146 15.47 -18.32 27.98
N PHE A 147 14.54 -18.76 28.82
CA PHE A 147 14.81 -19.71 29.90
C PHE A 147 14.25 -21.07 29.49
#